data_AF-A0A5A7X222-F1
#
_entry.id   AF-A0A5A7X222-F1
#
_cell.length_a   1.000
_cell.length_b   1.000
_cell.length_c   1.000
_cell.angle_alpha   90.00
_cell.angle_beta   90.00
_cell.angle_gamma   90.00
#
_symmetry.space_group_name_H-M   'P 1'
#
loop_
_entity.id
_entity.type
_entity.pdbx_description
1 polymer ?
#
loop_
_entity_poly.entity_id
_entity_poly.type
_entity_poly.pdbx_seq_one_letter_code
_entity_poly.pdbx_strand_id
1 'polypeptide(L)'
;MLAVVAVVAGVITVDALDTPGNDSADAKLAEWARDHGLGAEITWLERLQYERNPPAVGGTPPGGIPTPGGVVASAGTSTAFSRTPLAPLAQGTPLPGEGVWRDVVTVHGLPAVQVAALRPDDVHTSFVAGVIRMNPALVRGELRPGSSDPGGHWRAANFLTGSEQRDVAVVFNGGFRLNDHDRGGYYSEGRTAAPLIDGLASLVLHTDGTADVGAWGREVRMDPTVASVRQNLVPLVDGGQVNPTCATGGAKEWGKTIGQSAFIQRSGFGVTAEGTEVYVGGPALSVCSLGRIL
;
A
#
# COMPACT_ATOMS: atom_id res chain seq x y z
N MET A 1 -22.76 12.21 36.82
CA MET A 1 -22.65 11.20 35.74
C MET A 1 -22.54 11.86 34.36
N LEU A 2 -23.53 12.64 33.89
CA LEU A 2 -23.47 13.36 32.60
C LEU A 2 -22.26 14.26 32.42
N ALA A 3 -21.88 15.07 33.42
CA ALA A 3 -20.71 15.94 33.33
C ALA A 3 -19.38 15.16 33.25
N VAL A 4 -19.27 14.04 33.97
CA VAL A 4 -18.09 13.16 33.93
C VAL A 4 -18.02 12.45 32.57
N VAL A 5 -19.15 11.98 32.04
CA VAL A 5 -19.23 11.38 30.70
C VAL A 5 -18.86 12.39 29.61
N ALA A 6 -19.32 13.64 29.70
CA ALA A 6 -18.99 14.69 28.74
C ALA A 6 -17.50 15.11 28.80
N VAL A 7 -16.93 15.20 30.00
CA VAL A 7 -15.49 15.49 30.17
C VAL A 7 -14.63 14.34 29.64
N VAL A 8 -14.99 13.10 29.93
CA VAL A 8 -14.28 11.91 29.42
C VAL A 8 -14.40 11.84 27.90
N ALA A 9 -15.58 12.04 27.32
CA ALA A 9 -15.77 12.09 25.86
C ALA A 9 -14.99 13.23 25.20
N GLY A 10 -14.91 14.40 25.85
CA GLY A 10 -14.11 15.54 25.39
C GLY A 10 -12.62 15.23 25.38
N VAL A 11 -12.09 14.64 26.46
CA VAL A 11 -10.67 14.24 26.56
C VAL A 11 -10.31 13.20 25.50
N ILE A 12 -11.16 12.18 25.30
CA ILE A 12 -10.98 11.16 24.25
C ILE A 12 -10.91 11.79 22.87
N THR A 13 -11.80 12.73 22.58
CA THR A 13 -11.87 13.37 21.27
C THR A 13 -10.63 14.22 21.01
N VAL A 14 -10.18 14.99 22.00
CA VAL A 14 -8.96 15.79 21.88
C VAL A 14 -7.74 14.89 21.65
N ASP A 15 -7.58 13.86 22.47
CA ASP A 15 -6.44 12.93 22.37
C ASP A 15 -6.41 12.20 21.01
N ALA A 16 -7.56 11.73 20.53
CA ALA A 16 -7.67 11.13 19.20
C ALA A 16 -7.28 12.13 18.09
N LEU A 17 -7.81 13.35 18.13
CA LEU A 17 -7.58 14.36 17.09
C LEU A 17 -6.16 14.92 17.07
N ASP A 18 -5.49 14.92 18.22
CA ASP A 18 -4.08 15.33 18.37
C ASP A 18 -3.10 14.33 17.72
N THR A 19 -3.56 13.14 17.32
CA THR A 19 -2.75 12.18 16.56
C THR A 19 -2.25 12.84 15.25
N PRO A 20 -0.92 12.88 14.99
CA PRO A 20 -0.38 13.48 13.78
C PRO A 20 -0.86 12.77 12.51
N GLY A 21 -1.19 13.53 11.46
CA GLY A 21 -1.64 12.99 10.18
C GLY A 21 -2.82 13.76 9.58
N ASN A 22 -3.10 13.50 8.32
CA ASN A 22 -4.20 14.10 7.54
C ASN A 22 -5.46 13.21 7.50
N ASP A 23 -5.53 12.18 8.35
CA ASP A 23 -6.71 11.35 8.51
C ASP A 23 -7.93 12.17 8.93
N SER A 24 -9.12 11.70 8.54
CA SER A 24 -10.37 12.30 8.97
C SER A 24 -10.57 12.14 10.48
N ALA A 25 -11.39 13.00 11.08
CA ALA A 25 -11.74 12.91 12.50
C ALA A 25 -12.29 11.53 12.88
N ASP A 26 -13.16 10.97 12.04
CA ASP A 26 -13.74 9.64 12.24
C ASP A 26 -12.67 8.54 12.21
N ALA A 27 -11.71 8.62 11.29
CA ALA A 27 -10.61 7.67 11.22
C ALA A 27 -9.70 7.77 12.45
N LYS A 28 -9.33 8.98 12.88
CA LYS A 28 -8.53 9.18 14.10
C LYS A 28 -9.24 8.65 15.35
N LEU A 29 -10.55 8.86 15.47
CA LEU A 29 -11.36 8.33 16.56
C LEU A 29 -11.45 6.80 16.53
N ALA A 30 -11.62 6.20 15.35
CA ALA A 30 -11.64 4.76 15.17
C ALA A 30 -10.29 4.12 15.58
N GLU A 31 -9.18 4.71 15.15
CA GLU A 31 -7.84 4.26 15.53
C GLU A 31 -7.55 4.44 17.02
N TRP A 32 -7.95 5.58 17.60
CA TRP A 32 -7.87 5.77 19.05
C TRP A 32 -8.64 4.67 19.79
N ALA A 33 -9.87 4.36 19.37
CA ALA A 33 -10.69 3.34 20.00
C ALA A 33 -10.06 1.94 19.88
N ARG A 34 -9.46 1.61 18.73
CA ARG A 34 -8.68 0.36 18.54
C ARG A 34 -7.52 0.27 19.53
N ASP A 35 -6.74 1.33 19.64
CA ASP A 35 -5.58 1.40 20.56
C ASP A 35 -5.99 1.29 22.03
N HIS A 36 -7.27 1.56 22.35
CA HIS A 36 -7.84 1.45 23.70
C HIS A 36 -8.71 0.18 23.90
N GLY A 37 -8.54 -0.83 23.05
CA GLY A 37 -9.13 -2.15 23.23
C GLY A 37 -10.54 -2.33 22.64
N LEU A 38 -11.05 -1.34 21.90
CA LEU A 38 -12.37 -1.39 21.24
C LEU A 38 -12.29 -1.85 19.78
N GLY A 39 -11.22 -2.56 19.40
CA GLY A 39 -10.97 -2.88 18.00
C GLY A 39 -12.02 -3.83 17.38
N ALA A 40 -12.61 -4.73 18.18
CA ALA A 40 -13.67 -5.62 17.71
C ALA A 40 -14.97 -4.85 17.42
N GLU A 41 -15.30 -3.89 18.26
CA GLU A 41 -16.45 -3.00 18.16
C GLU A 41 -16.33 -2.09 16.95
N ILE A 42 -15.16 -1.48 16.73
CA ILE A 42 -14.90 -0.68 15.54
C ILE A 42 -15.03 -1.54 14.28
N THR A 43 -14.42 -2.73 14.25
CA THR A 43 -14.52 -3.65 13.10
C THR A 43 -15.98 -4.05 12.81
N TRP A 44 -16.79 -4.26 13.86
CA TRP A 44 -18.21 -4.55 13.72
C TRP A 44 -19.00 -3.36 13.15
N LEU A 45 -18.74 -2.14 13.64
CA LEU A 45 -19.36 -0.92 13.12
C LEU A 45 -19.01 -0.68 11.65
N GLU A 46 -17.74 -0.86 11.28
CA GLU A 46 -17.28 -0.73 9.90
C GLU A 46 -17.93 -1.79 8.99
N ARG A 47 -18.13 -3.03 9.48
CA ARG A 47 -18.86 -4.07 8.75
C ARG A 47 -20.31 -3.65 8.49
N LEU A 48 -21.00 -3.16 9.52
CA LEU A 48 -22.37 -2.67 9.35
C LEU A 48 -22.45 -1.50 8.36
N GLN A 49 -21.47 -0.59 8.40
CA GLN A 49 -21.39 0.51 7.45
C GLN A 49 -21.19 0.01 6.02
N TYR A 50 -20.31 -0.98 5.83
CA TYR A 50 -20.07 -1.59 4.53
C TYR A 50 -21.31 -2.34 4.01
N GLU A 51 -22.01 -3.09 4.85
CA GLU A 51 -23.26 -3.78 4.46
C GLU A 51 -24.36 -2.79 4.04
N ARG A 52 -24.40 -1.59 4.65
CA ARG A 52 -25.35 -0.53 4.29
C ARG A 52 -24.94 0.24 3.04
N ASN A 53 -23.64 0.40 2.80
CA ASN A 53 -23.13 1.19 1.70
C ASN A 53 -21.92 0.51 1.03
N PRO A 54 -22.14 -0.63 0.36
CA PRO A 54 -21.07 -1.32 -0.37
C PRO A 54 -20.62 -0.49 -1.58
N PRO A 55 -19.42 -0.73 -2.12
CA PRO A 55 -18.98 -0.12 -3.36
C PRO A 55 -20.00 -0.34 -4.49
N ALA A 56 -20.16 0.67 -5.35
CA ALA A 56 -21.09 0.61 -6.46
C ALA A 56 -20.73 -0.51 -7.45
N VAL A 57 -21.74 -1.27 -7.85
CA VAL A 57 -21.63 -2.28 -8.91
C VAL A 57 -21.95 -1.64 -10.26
N GLY A 58 -21.09 -1.87 -11.24
CA GLY A 58 -21.19 -1.34 -12.58
C GLY A 58 -20.78 0.13 -12.68
N GLY A 59 -21.21 0.75 -13.78
CA GLY A 59 -20.98 2.16 -14.08
C GLY A 59 -19.66 2.42 -14.83
N THR A 60 -19.32 3.70 -14.93
CA THR A 60 -18.07 4.17 -15.50
C THR A 60 -17.37 5.09 -14.50
N PRO A 61 -16.03 5.13 -14.47
CA PRO A 61 -15.33 6.04 -13.59
C PRO A 61 -15.69 7.48 -13.92
N PRO A 62 -16.08 8.31 -12.94
CA PRO A 62 -16.35 9.72 -13.19
C PRO A 62 -15.11 10.39 -13.81
N GLY A 63 -15.25 10.93 -15.02
CA GLY A 63 -14.14 11.53 -15.77
C GLY A 63 -13.25 10.54 -16.54
N GLY A 64 -13.56 9.24 -16.52
CA GLY A 64 -12.81 8.20 -17.23
C GLY A 64 -11.53 7.77 -16.50
N ILE A 65 -10.57 7.24 -17.26
CA ILE A 65 -9.27 6.86 -16.69
C ILE A 65 -8.48 8.14 -16.36
N PRO A 66 -8.05 8.33 -15.10
CA PRO A 66 -7.35 9.54 -14.70
C PRO A 66 -6.00 9.64 -15.40
N THR A 67 -5.66 10.84 -15.87
CA THR A 67 -4.29 11.15 -16.27
C THR A 67 -3.51 11.54 -15.01
N PRO A 68 -2.37 10.88 -14.71
CA PRO A 68 -1.55 11.23 -13.56
C PRO A 68 -1.16 12.71 -13.57
N GLY A 69 -1.06 13.33 -12.39
CA GLY A 69 -0.42 14.65 -12.29
C GLY A 69 1.06 14.55 -12.67
N GLY A 70 1.61 15.60 -13.28
CA GLY A 70 3.05 15.66 -13.56
C GLY A 70 3.55 14.77 -14.70
N VAL A 71 2.69 14.40 -15.66
CA VAL A 71 3.14 13.69 -16.86
C VAL A 71 4.23 14.49 -17.57
N VAL A 72 5.36 13.84 -17.82
CA VAL A 72 6.48 14.39 -18.57
C VAL A 72 6.53 13.81 -19.99
N ALA A 73 7.08 14.58 -20.93
CA ALA A 73 7.25 14.10 -22.29
C ALA A 73 8.24 12.92 -22.31
N SER A 74 7.79 11.80 -22.85
CA SER A 74 8.64 10.63 -23.07
C SER A 74 9.78 10.95 -24.02
N ALA A 75 11.03 10.75 -23.58
CA ALA A 75 12.15 10.64 -24.51
C ALA A 75 11.92 9.36 -25.34
N GLY A 76 11.55 9.53 -26.61
CA GLY A 76 11.00 8.48 -27.49
C GLY A 76 11.91 7.28 -27.82
N THR A 77 13.09 7.19 -27.20
CA THR A 77 14.11 6.17 -27.46
C THR A 77 14.48 5.32 -26.24
N SER A 78 13.90 5.56 -25.06
CA SER A 78 14.26 4.78 -23.87
C SER A 78 13.63 3.37 -23.91
N THR A 79 14.46 2.35 -23.69
CA THR A 79 14.07 0.94 -23.49
C THR A 79 13.95 0.56 -22.02
N ALA A 80 14.05 1.54 -21.09
CA ALA A 80 14.04 1.27 -19.65
C ALA A 80 12.74 0.62 -19.16
N PHE A 81 11.61 0.89 -19.84
CA PHE A 81 10.33 0.26 -19.57
C PHE A 81 9.65 -0.18 -20.87
N SER A 82 9.00 -1.34 -20.84
CA SER A 82 8.11 -1.79 -21.91
C SER A 82 6.94 -0.83 -22.12
N ARG A 83 6.67 -0.40 -23.34
CA ARG A 83 5.52 0.48 -23.65
C ARG A 83 4.19 -0.27 -23.76
N THR A 84 4.18 -1.59 -23.62
CA THR A 84 2.96 -2.40 -23.64
C THR A 84 2.03 -1.94 -22.50
N PRO A 85 0.78 -1.56 -22.81
CA PRO A 85 -0.20 -1.22 -21.77
C PRO A 85 -0.40 -2.39 -20.81
N LEU A 86 -0.70 -2.09 -19.55
CA LEU A 86 -1.14 -3.08 -18.60
C LEU A 86 -2.44 -3.72 -19.09
N ALA A 87 -2.52 -5.06 -19.01
CA ALA A 87 -3.70 -5.78 -19.43
C ALA A 87 -4.93 -5.36 -18.59
N PRO A 88 -6.06 -4.99 -19.21
CA PRO A 88 -7.28 -4.71 -18.49
C PRO A 88 -7.77 -5.96 -17.75
N LEU A 89 -8.19 -5.78 -16.49
CA LEU A 89 -8.85 -6.83 -15.72
C LEU A 89 -10.36 -6.86 -15.95
N ALA A 90 -10.97 -5.69 -16.09
CA ALA A 90 -12.38 -5.57 -16.45
C ALA A 90 -12.61 -6.12 -17.86
N GLN A 91 -13.62 -6.97 -17.99
CA GLN A 91 -14.01 -7.53 -19.28
C GLN A 91 -14.61 -6.46 -20.21
N GLY A 92 -14.53 -6.72 -21.51
CA GLY A 92 -15.04 -5.85 -22.56
C GLY A 92 -13.98 -4.89 -23.12
N THR A 93 -14.45 -3.82 -23.76
CA THR A 93 -13.56 -2.84 -24.39
C THR A 93 -12.84 -2.01 -23.32
N PRO A 94 -11.50 -1.87 -23.40
CA PRO A 94 -10.75 -0.99 -22.52
C PRO A 94 -11.22 0.46 -22.68
N LEU A 95 -11.31 1.19 -21.57
CA LEU A 95 -11.56 2.62 -21.61
C LEU A 95 -10.37 3.36 -22.25
N PRO A 96 -10.58 4.54 -22.85
CA PRO A 96 -9.47 5.34 -23.36
C PRO A 96 -8.43 5.62 -22.27
N GLY A 97 -7.18 5.24 -22.53
CA GLY A 97 -6.06 5.41 -21.59
C GLY A 97 -5.93 4.32 -20.53
N GLU A 98 -6.85 3.34 -20.47
CA GLU A 98 -6.79 2.23 -19.51
C GLU A 98 -5.51 1.41 -19.71
N GLY A 99 -4.76 1.20 -18.61
CA GLY A 99 -3.49 0.49 -18.62
C GLY A 99 -2.33 1.21 -19.34
N VAL A 100 -2.55 2.40 -19.92
CA VAL A 100 -1.50 3.12 -20.65
C VAL A 100 -0.52 3.75 -19.67
N TRP A 101 0.75 3.35 -19.76
CA TRP A 101 1.83 3.91 -18.97
C TRP A 101 2.16 5.36 -19.34
N ARG A 102 2.25 6.22 -18.32
CA ARG A 102 2.66 7.61 -18.43
C ARG A 102 3.92 7.85 -17.61
N ASP A 103 4.92 8.46 -18.23
CA ASP A 103 6.14 8.91 -17.53
C ASP A 103 5.77 10.06 -16.60
N VAL A 104 6.12 9.96 -15.31
CA VAL A 104 5.86 11.03 -14.32
C VAL A 104 7.15 11.52 -13.65
N VAL A 105 8.20 10.70 -13.63
CA VAL A 105 9.53 11.09 -13.16
C VAL A 105 10.58 10.63 -14.17
N THR A 106 11.49 11.53 -14.51
CA THR A 106 12.66 11.21 -15.34
C THR A 106 13.95 11.58 -14.62
N VAL A 107 14.98 10.75 -14.80
CA VAL A 107 16.33 10.97 -14.31
C VAL A 107 17.26 10.93 -15.51
N HIS A 108 17.97 12.03 -15.76
CA HIS A 108 18.83 12.20 -16.94
C HIS A 108 18.12 11.88 -18.28
N GLY A 109 16.83 12.20 -18.38
CA GLY A 109 16.01 11.96 -19.58
C GLY A 109 15.51 10.52 -19.73
N LEU A 110 15.84 9.61 -18.81
CA LEU A 110 15.30 8.25 -18.76
C LEU A 110 14.10 8.19 -17.80
N PRO A 111 13.03 7.45 -18.13
CA PRO A 111 11.88 7.30 -17.24
C PRO A 111 12.28 6.49 -16.01
N ALA A 112 12.17 7.11 -14.84
CA ALA A 112 12.43 6.49 -13.55
C ALA A 112 11.13 5.95 -12.93
N VAL A 113 10.01 6.65 -13.14
CA VAL A 113 8.69 6.27 -12.64
C VAL A 113 7.65 6.43 -13.73
N GLN A 114 6.82 5.40 -13.87
CA GLN A 114 5.64 5.42 -14.72
C GLN A 114 4.40 5.07 -13.91
N VAL A 115 3.28 5.69 -14.30
CA VAL A 115 1.97 5.44 -13.71
C VAL A 115 0.99 5.01 -14.79
N ALA A 116 0.19 4.00 -14.49
CA ALA A 116 -0.98 3.59 -15.25
C ALA A 116 -2.18 3.50 -14.30
N ALA A 117 -3.37 3.45 -14.86
CA ALA A 117 -4.60 3.23 -14.11
C ALA A 117 -5.55 2.34 -14.89
N LEU A 118 -6.28 1.49 -14.18
CA LEU A 118 -7.23 0.52 -14.76
C LEU A 118 -8.39 0.23 -13.82
N ARG A 119 -9.50 -0.24 -14.38
CA ARG A 119 -10.61 -0.74 -13.56
C ARG A 119 -10.18 -2.01 -12.81
N PRO A 120 -10.56 -2.14 -11.51
CA PRO A 120 -10.03 -3.20 -10.65
C PRO A 120 -10.58 -4.59 -10.97
N ASP A 121 -11.82 -4.67 -11.47
CA ASP A 121 -12.51 -5.92 -11.84
C ASP A 121 -13.74 -5.63 -12.72
N ASP A 122 -14.48 -6.68 -13.07
CA ASP A 122 -15.68 -6.65 -13.91
C ASP A 122 -16.96 -6.21 -13.17
N VAL A 123 -16.91 -6.11 -11.84
CA VAL A 123 -18.06 -5.77 -10.99
C VAL A 123 -18.03 -4.29 -10.59
N HIS A 124 -16.89 -3.78 -10.11
CA HIS A 124 -16.71 -2.42 -9.58
C HIS A 124 -16.14 -1.48 -10.64
N THR A 125 -16.76 -1.49 -11.82
CA THR A 125 -16.24 -0.83 -13.03
C THR A 125 -16.26 0.69 -13.00
N SER A 126 -16.92 1.30 -12.02
CA SER A 126 -16.87 2.74 -11.74
C SER A 126 -15.66 3.18 -10.91
N PHE A 127 -14.83 2.24 -10.43
CA PHE A 127 -13.62 2.52 -9.69
C PHE A 127 -12.37 2.33 -10.55
N VAL A 128 -11.24 2.88 -10.07
CA VAL A 128 -9.95 2.77 -10.75
C VAL A 128 -8.86 2.49 -9.72
N ALA A 129 -7.99 1.53 -10.03
CA ALA A 129 -6.74 1.30 -9.31
C ALA A 129 -5.59 1.97 -10.05
N GLY A 130 -4.69 2.60 -9.30
CA GLY A 130 -3.43 3.15 -9.80
C GLY A 130 -2.31 2.12 -9.68
N VAL A 131 -1.44 2.08 -10.68
CA VAL A 131 -0.24 1.25 -10.70
C VAL A 131 0.96 2.14 -10.96
N ILE A 132 1.92 2.10 -10.06
CA ILE A 132 3.22 2.76 -10.17
C ILE A 132 4.24 1.66 -10.48
N ARG A 133 5.10 1.89 -11.46
CA ARG A 133 6.31 1.08 -11.65
C ARG A 133 7.55 1.96 -11.65
N MET A 134 8.61 1.45 -11.03
CA MET A 134 9.83 2.18 -10.74
C MET A 134 11.04 1.40 -11.24
N ASN A 135 11.99 2.11 -11.85
CA ASN A 135 13.19 1.51 -12.42
C ASN A 135 14.28 1.47 -11.33
N PRO A 136 14.67 0.29 -10.82
CA PRO A 136 15.63 0.19 -9.71
C PRO A 136 17.02 0.72 -10.07
N ALA A 137 17.34 0.92 -11.35
CA ALA A 137 18.59 1.56 -11.76
C ALA A 137 18.57 3.09 -11.62
N LEU A 138 17.40 3.70 -11.42
CA LEU A 138 17.20 5.16 -11.37
C LEU A 138 16.53 5.64 -10.09
N VAL A 139 15.99 4.72 -9.27
CA VAL A 139 15.42 5.01 -7.96
C VAL A 139 16.18 4.27 -6.87
N ARG A 140 16.01 4.70 -5.63
CA ARG A 140 16.48 4.00 -4.44
C ARG A 140 15.40 4.03 -3.38
N GLY A 141 15.19 2.91 -2.70
CA GLY A 141 14.24 2.80 -1.59
C GLY A 141 14.82 3.27 -0.25
N GLU A 142 13.98 3.83 0.60
CA GLU A 142 14.27 4.09 2.02
C GLU A 142 13.03 3.79 2.87
N LEU A 143 13.16 2.94 3.88
CA LEU A 143 12.10 2.72 4.86
C LEU A 143 12.17 3.79 5.94
N ARG A 144 11.11 4.60 6.04
CA ARG A 144 10.95 5.60 7.11
C ARG A 144 10.03 5.09 8.23
N PRO A 145 10.30 5.45 9.50
CA PRO A 145 9.37 5.19 10.59
C PRO A 145 8.10 6.02 10.40
N GLY A 146 6.98 5.52 10.91
CA GLY A 146 5.75 6.29 11.07
C GLY A 146 5.81 7.23 12.27
N SER A 147 4.72 7.99 12.47
CA SER A 147 4.56 8.88 13.62
C SER A 147 4.50 8.13 14.94
N SER A 148 3.85 6.97 14.95
CA SER A 148 3.69 6.12 16.13
C SER A 148 4.50 4.83 16.04
N ASP A 149 4.33 4.06 14.96
CA ASP A 149 5.08 2.81 14.73
C ASP A 149 6.37 3.09 13.95
N PRO A 150 7.52 2.48 14.29
CA PRO A 150 7.66 1.37 15.24
C PRO A 150 7.98 1.79 16.69
N GLY A 151 7.74 3.05 17.05
CA GLY A 151 8.10 3.63 18.34
C GLY A 151 9.61 3.89 18.49
N GLY A 152 9.98 4.60 19.55
CA GLY A 152 11.39 4.95 19.84
C GLY A 152 11.95 6.04 18.92
N HIS A 153 13.28 6.17 18.91
CA HIS A 153 14.00 7.20 18.15
C HIS A 153 14.78 6.60 16.98
N TRP A 154 14.62 7.21 15.81
CA TRP A 154 15.19 6.80 14.53
C TRP A 154 15.95 7.96 13.90
N ARG A 155 16.95 7.66 13.07
CA ARG A 155 17.67 8.68 12.30
C ARG A 155 16.79 9.22 11.17
N ALA A 156 16.06 8.36 10.48
CA ALA A 156 15.10 8.78 9.47
C ALA A 156 13.91 9.50 10.12
N ALA A 157 13.50 10.63 9.55
CA ALA A 157 12.32 11.36 10.01
C ALA A 157 11.04 10.62 9.61
N ASN A 158 9.97 10.79 10.38
CA ASN A 158 8.63 10.28 10.07
C ASN A 158 7.81 11.22 9.16
N PHE A 159 8.47 12.23 8.58
CA PHE A 159 7.91 13.14 7.59
C PHE A 159 8.96 13.48 6.54
N LEU A 160 8.51 14.03 5.41
CA LEU A 160 9.38 14.62 4.40
C LEU A 160 9.57 16.12 4.66
N THR A 161 10.82 16.55 4.73
CA THR A 161 11.19 17.97 4.69
C THR A 161 10.79 18.61 3.36
N GLY A 162 10.71 19.94 3.33
CA GLY A 162 10.35 20.65 2.09
C GLY A 162 11.32 20.42 0.93
N SER A 163 12.60 20.13 1.20
CA SER A 163 13.56 19.70 0.17
C SER A 163 13.29 18.29 -0.32
N GLU A 164 13.05 17.34 0.59
CA GLU A 164 12.75 15.96 0.21
C GLU A 164 11.46 15.86 -0.61
N GLN A 165 10.44 16.68 -0.30
CA GLN A 165 9.21 16.73 -1.11
C GLN A 165 9.44 17.12 -2.58
N ARG A 166 10.58 17.73 -2.93
CA ARG A 166 10.95 18.05 -4.32
C ARG A 166 11.77 16.96 -5.00
N ASP A 167 12.43 16.11 -4.22
CA ASP A 167 13.39 15.12 -4.72
C ASP A 167 12.84 13.69 -4.66
N VAL A 168 11.92 13.40 -3.75
CA VAL A 168 11.30 12.08 -3.59
C VAL A 168 10.32 11.82 -4.73
N ALA A 169 10.59 10.78 -5.50
CA ALA A 169 9.80 10.40 -6.65
C ALA A 169 8.45 9.74 -6.28
N VAL A 170 8.44 8.91 -5.24
CA VAL A 170 7.28 8.11 -4.82
C VAL A 170 7.26 7.96 -3.30
N VAL A 171 6.07 8.04 -2.70
CA VAL A 171 5.79 7.68 -1.29
C VAL A 171 4.55 6.81 -1.25
N PHE A 172 4.57 5.78 -0.40
CA PHE A 172 3.43 4.92 -0.11
C PHE A 172 3.50 4.36 1.32
N ASN A 173 2.39 3.81 1.81
CA ASN A 173 2.33 3.13 3.10
C ASN A 173 3.12 1.81 3.08
N GLY A 174 3.70 1.43 4.23
CA GLY A 174 4.50 0.20 4.34
C GLY A 174 3.69 -1.08 4.61
N GLY A 175 3.07 -1.18 5.78
CA GLY A 175 2.31 -2.37 6.21
C GLY A 175 1.50 -2.11 7.48
N PHE A 176 0.69 -3.08 7.90
CA PHE A 176 -0.18 -3.04 9.09
C PHE A 176 0.57 -2.62 10.36
N ARG A 177 -0.12 -1.90 11.26
CA ARG A 177 0.48 -1.43 12.51
C ARG A 177 1.13 -2.56 13.31
N LEU A 178 2.23 -2.25 13.99
CA LEU A 178 3.01 -3.26 14.71
C LEU A 178 2.35 -3.71 16.03
N ASN A 179 1.45 -2.88 16.55
CA ASN A 179 0.66 -3.16 17.74
C ASN A 179 -0.65 -3.93 17.44
N ASP A 180 -0.99 -4.14 16.17
CA ASP A 180 -2.18 -4.88 15.77
C ASP A 180 -1.92 -6.40 15.78
N HIS A 181 -3.01 -7.17 15.71
CA HIS A 181 -2.97 -8.62 15.71
C HIS A 181 -2.27 -9.19 14.46
N ASP A 182 -2.24 -8.44 13.36
CA ASP A 182 -1.71 -8.82 12.05
C ASP A 182 -0.34 -8.19 11.79
N ARG A 183 0.54 -8.36 12.79
CA ARG A 183 1.88 -7.79 12.83
C ARG A 183 2.85 -8.50 11.88
N GLY A 184 3.44 -7.71 10.99
CA GLY A 184 4.69 -8.06 10.32
C GLY A 184 5.91 -7.53 11.08
N GLY A 185 7.10 -8.07 10.85
CA GLY A 185 8.34 -7.56 11.41
C GLY A 185 8.79 -6.20 10.86
N TYR A 186 9.74 -5.60 11.57
CA TYR A 186 10.36 -4.30 11.25
C TYR A 186 11.84 -4.33 11.64
N TYR A 187 12.72 -4.19 10.65
CA TYR A 187 14.15 -3.99 10.81
C TYR A 187 14.58 -2.76 10.03
N SER A 188 15.33 -1.86 10.66
CA SER A 188 15.97 -0.72 9.98
C SER A 188 17.11 -0.21 10.84
N GLU A 189 18.04 0.53 10.26
CA GLU A 189 19.12 1.21 11.00
C GLU A 189 19.99 0.29 11.88
N GLY A 190 20.12 -0.98 11.51
CA GLY A 190 20.87 -1.98 12.28
C GLY A 190 20.13 -2.53 13.50
N ARG A 191 18.83 -2.27 13.64
CA ARG A 191 18.02 -2.70 14.78
C ARG A 191 16.71 -3.35 14.34
N THR A 192 16.29 -4.35 15.11
CA THR A 192 14.99 -5.01 14.97
C THR A 192 14.01 -4.39 15.96
N ALA A 193 13.02 -3.64 15.47
CA ALA A 193 11.97 -3.08 16.32
C ALA A 193 10.82 -4.06 16.55
N ALA A 194 10.52 -4.89 15.54
CA ALA A 194 9.61 -6.02 15.64
C ALA A 194 10.26 -7.24 14.98
N PRO A 195 10.23 -8.43 15.62
CA PRO A 195 10.86 -9.64 15.08
C PRO A 195 10.41 -9.95 13.66
N LEU A 196 11.36 -10.35 12.80
CA LEU A 196 11.06 -10.85 11.46
C LEU A 196 10.54 -12.29 11.56
N ILE A 197 9.44 -12.58 10.87
CA ILE A 197 8.69 -13.84 10.97
C ILE A 197 8.84 -14.60 9.66
N ASP A 198 9.24 -15.85 9.75
CA ASP A 198 9.37 -16.76 8.60
C ASP A 198 8.04 -16.92 7.86
N GLY A 199 8.11 -16.93 6.53
CA GLY A 199 6.97 -17.11 5.64
C GLY A 199 6.13 -15.85 5.38
N LEU A 200 6.34 -14.74 6.10
CA LEU A 200 5.70 -13.47 5.76
C LEU A 200 6.40 -12.80 4.57
N ALA A 201 5.59 -12.18 3.72
CA ALA A 201 6.05 -11.31 2.65
C ALA A 201 6.84 -10.15 3.25
N SER A 202 8.05 -9.96 2.74
CA SER A 202 9.03 -9.03 3.27
C SER A 202 9.54 -8.15 2.14
N LEU A 203 9.25 -6.86 2.23
CA LEU A 203 9.95 -5.86 1.45
C LEU A 203 11.32 -5.64 2.07
N VAL A 204 12.36 -6.03 1.35
CA VAL A 204 13.76 -5.86 1.73
C VAL A 204 14.32 -4.71 0.93
N LEU A 205 14.89 -3.71 1.60
CA LEU A 205 15.68 -2.68 0.95
C LEU A 205 17.15 -2.94 1.23
N HIS A 206 17.94 -3.01 0.17
CA HIS A 206 19.37 -3.29 0.23
C HIS A 206 20.18 -1.99 0.40
N THR A 207 21.40 -2.13 0.87
CA THR A 207 22.36 -1.03 1.10
C THR A 207 22.77 -0.31 -0.19
N ASP A 208 22.61 -0.93 -1.36
CA ASP A 208 22.79 -0.30 -2.66
C ASP A 208 21.56 0.48 -3.14
N GLY A 209 20.46 0.44 -2.39
CA GLY A 209 19.20 1.13 -2.67
C GLY A 209 18.17 0.32 -3.43
N THR A 210 18.49 -0.91 -3.87
CA THR A 210 17.54 -1.78 -4.56
C THR A 210 16.52 -2.39 -3.59
N ALA A 211 15.34 -2.75 -4.12
CA ALA A 211 14.32 -3.46 -3.37
C ALA A 211 14.16 -4.91 -3.85
N ASP A 212 13.86 -5.81 -2.91
CA ASP A 212 13.44 -7.18 -3.16
C ASP A 212 12.17 -7.50 -2.35
N VAL A 213 11.40 -8.48 -2.80
CA VAL A 213 10.19 -8.95 -2.13
C VAL A 213 10.14 -10.46 -2.16
N GLY A 214 10.01 -11.07 -0.98
CA GLY A 214 9.79 -12.51 -0.90
C GLY A 214 9.32 -12.98 0.46
N ALA A 215 9.01 -14.27 0.55
CA ALA A 215 8.75 -14.96 1.81
C ALA A 215 10.04 -15.03 2.65
N TRP A 216 9.99 -14.45 3.85
CA TRP A 216 11.13 -14.44 4.77
C TRP A 216 11.58 -15.87 5.13
N GLY A 217 12.89 -16.09 5.13
CA GLY A 217 13.51 -17.38 5.43
C GLY A 217 13.46 -18.38 4.27
N ARG A 218 12.74 -18.08 3.17
CA ARG A 218 12.63 -18.95 1.99
C ARG A 218 13.22 -18.31 0.74
N GLU A 219 12.73 -17.13 0.36
CA GLU A 219 13.19 -16.38 -0.82
C GLU A 219 14.17 -15.29 -0.43
N VAL A 220 13.83 -14.54 0.63
CA VAL A 220 14.67 -13.46 1.18
C VAL A 220 15.01 -13.78 2.63
N ARG A 221 16.20 -13.38 3.06
CA ARG A 221 16.68 -13.60 4.43
C ARG A 221 17.68 -12.53 4.83
N MET A 222 18.01 -12.49 6.11
CA MET A 222 19.03 -11.56 6.59
C MET A 222 20.39 -11.89 5.97
N ASP A 223 21.06 -10.86 5.47
CA ASP A 223 22.44 -10.89 5.01
C ASP A 223 23.08 -9.49 5.15
N PRO A 224 24.41 -9.34 4.96
CA PRO A 224 25.09 -8.06 5.15
C PRO A 224 24.65 -6.91 4.23
N THR A 225 23.94 -7.19 3.13
CA THR A 225 23.42 -6.18 2.20
C THR A 225 22.07 -5.61 2.63
N VAL A 226 21.38 -6.24 3.59
CA VAL A 226 20.05 -5.81 4.04
C VAL A 226 20.16 -4.51 4.86
N ALA A 227 19.59 -3.43 4.34
CA ALA A 227 19.51 -2.15 5.05
C ALA A 227 18.26 -2.03 5.91
N SER A 228 17.12 -2.50 5.40
CA SER A 228 15.85 -2.53 6.14
C SER A 228 14.94 -3.65 5.64
N VAL A 229 14.03 -4.10 6.51
CA VAL A 229 12.99 -5.07 6.20
C VAL A 229 11.69 -4.60 6.79
N ARG A 230 10.65 -4.53 5.96
CA ARG A 230 9.27 -4.35 6.41
C ARG A 230 8.45 -5.55 5.96
N GLN A 231 7.87 -6.27 6.90
CA GLN A 231 6.93 -7.34 6.58
C GLN A 231 5.50 -6.86 6.71
N ASN A 232 4.57 -7.56 6.06
CA ASN A 232 3.15 -7.29 6.21
C ASN A 232 2.40 -8.56 6.57
N LEU A 233 1.91 -9.28 5.56
CA LEU A 233 1.18 -10.53 5.68
C LEU A 233 1.87 -11.64 4.87
N VAL A 234 1.18 -12.73 4.55
CA VAL A 234 1.72 -13.77 3.65
C VAL A 234 1.83 -13.24 2.20
N PRO A 235 2.68 -13.84 1.34
CA PRO A 235 2.77 -13.46 -0.07
C PRO A 235 1.42 -13.55 -0.78
N LEU A 236 1.02 -12.43 -1.42
CA LEU A 236 -0.17 -12.36 -2.26
C LEU A 236 0.11 -12.88 -3.68
N VAL A 237 1.29 -12.60 -4.21
CA VAL A 237 1.78 -13.11 -5.48
C VAL A 237 3.12 -13.77 -5.23
N ASP A 238 3.29 -15.00 -5.73
CA ASP A 238 4.53 -15.77 -5.64
C ASP A 238 4.75 -16.48 -6.98
N GLY A 239 5.94 -16.30 -7.58
CA GLY A 239 6.24 -16.84 -8.91
C GLY A 239 5.27 -16.39 -10.02
N GLY A 240 4.71 -15.18 -9.91
CA GLY A 240 3.68 -14.66 -10.83
C GLY A 240 2.31 -15.33 -10.69
N GLN A 241 2.07 -16.07 -9.60
CA GLN A 241 0.78 -16.70 -9.31
C GLN A 241 0.14 -16.03 -8.09
N VAL A 242 -1.13 -15.63 -8.25
CA VAL A 242 -1.94 -15.13 -7.13
C VAL A 242 -2.14 -16.27 -6.14
N ASN A 243 -1.98 -15.95 -4.85
CA ASN A 243 -2.18 -16.90 -3.77
C ASN A 243 -3.58 -17.53 -3.88
N PRO A 244 -3.69 -18.87 -3.90
CA PRO A 244 -4.97 -19.55 -4.13
C PRO A 244 -6.00 -19.28 -3.03
N THR A 245 -5.57 -18.80 -1.85
CA THR A 245 -6.48 -18.40 -0.77
C THR A 245 -6.94 -16.96 -0.88
N CYS A 246 -6.65 -16.22 -1.96
CA CYS A 246 -7.05 -14.81 -2.10
C CYS A 246 -8.56 -14.59 -1.89
N ALA A 247 -9.40 -15.57 -2.23
CA ALA A 247 -10.85 -15.50 -2.08
C ALA A 247 -11.39 -16.14 -0.79
N THR A 248 -10.58 -16.98 -0.12
CA THR A 248 -11.04 -17.89 0.95
C THR A 248 -10.24 -17.80 2.25
N GLY A 249 -9.06 -17.15 2.21
CA GLY A 249 -8.19 -16.97 3.36
C GLY A 249 -8.84 -16.09 4.42
N GLY A 250 -8.35 -16.21 5.64
CA GLY A 250 -8.90 -15.53 6.81
C GLY A 250 -8.08 -14.33 7.23
N ALA A 251 -8.31 -13.89 8.46
CA ALA A 251 -7.54 -12.82 9.09
C ALA A 251 -6.03 -13.13 9.14
N LYS A 252 -5.65 -14.40 9.29
CA LYS A 252 -4.24 -14.82 9.35
C LYS A 252 -3.50 -14.51 8.05
N GLU A 253 -4.16 -14.71 6.91
CA GLU A 253 -3.58 -14.47 5.60
C GLU A 253 -3.70 -13.00 5.18
N TRP A 254 -4.84 -12.37 5.45
CA TRP A 254 -5.24 -11.11 4.80
C TRP A 254 -5.57 -9.96 5.76
N GLY A 255 -5.31 -10.13 7.06
CA GLY A 255 -5.50 -9.14 8.12
C GLY A 255 -6.95 -9.00 8.59
N LYS A 256 -7.18 -8.63 9.86
CA LYS A 256 -8.50 -8.39 10.45
C LYS A 256 -9.08 -7.08 9.93
N THR A 257 -9.81 -7.19 8.85
CA THR A 257 -10.62 -6.10 8.30
C THR A 257 -12.11 -6.41 8.49
N ILE A 258 -12.98 -5.64 7.83
CA ILE A 258 -14.42 -5.89 7.80
C ILE A 258 -14.82 -7.22 7.13
N GLY A 259 -13.91 -7.87 6.38
CA GLY A 259 -14.07 -9.18 5.76
C GLY A 259 -13.21 -9.32 4.51
N GLN A 260 -12.71 -10.54 4.22
CA GLN A 260 -11.76 -10.73 3.10
C GLN A 260 -12.39 -10.66 1.71
N SER A 261 -13.68 -10.90 1.62
CA SER A 261 -14.48 -10.68 0.43
C SER A 261 -14.87 -9.21 0.22
N ALA A 262 -14.53 -8.31 1.16
CA ALA A 262 -14.85 -6.90 1.03
C ALA A 262 -13.93 -6.21 0.01
N PHE A 263 -14.55 -5.33 -0.77
CA PHE A 263 -13.90 -4.48 -1.76
C PHE A 263 -13.63 -3.12 -1.09
N ILE A 264 -12.39 -2.91 -0.68
CA ILE A 264 -12.00 -1.75 0.14
C ILE A 264 -10.75 -1.09 -0.45
N GLN A 265 -10.27 -0.03 0.19
CA GLN A 265 -8.94 0.51 -0.09
C GLN A 265 -7.90 -0.58 0.20
N ARG A 266 -7.13 -0.97 -0.81
CA ARG A 266 -6.00 -1.90 -0.65
C ARG A 266 -4.79 -1.37 -1.40
N SER A 267 -3.62 -1.77 -0.92
CA SER A 267 -2.37 -1.57 -1.63
C SER A 267 -1.45 -2.77 -1.51
N GLY A 268 -0.51 -2.87 -2.45
CA GLY A 268 0.49 -3.92 -2.48
C GLY A 268 1.74 -3.45 -3.22
N PHE A 269 2.88 -3.98 -2.78
CA PHE A 269 4.18 -3.76 -3.41
C PHE A 269 4.75 -5.10 -3.88
N GLY A 270 5.39 -5.11 -5.04
CA GLY A 270 6.00 -6.30 -5.62
C GLY A 270 7.21 -5.95 -6.48
N VAL A 271 7.96 -6.97 -6.87
CA VAL A 271 9.07 -6.88 -7.80
C VAL A 271 8.84 -7.91 -8.90
N THR A 272 8.88 -7.44 -10.16
CA THR A 272 8.73 -8.29 -11.35
C THR A 272 9.96 -9.18 -11.56
N ALA A 273 9.86 -10.18 -12.44
CA ALA A 273 10.99 -11.04 -12.78
C ALA A 273 12.19 -10.27 -13.37
N GLU A 274 11.96 -9.12 -14.00
CA GLU A 274 12.98 -8.22 -14.53
C GLU A 274 13.52 -7.23 -13.49
N GLY A 275 13.08 -7.31 -12.23
CA GLY A 275 13.51 -6.41 -11.15
C GLY A 275 12.78 -5.06 -11.11
N THR A 276 11.80 -4.82 -11.99
CA THR A 276 10.97 -3.61 -11.91
C THR A 276 10.15 -3.64 -10.62
N GLU A 277 10.27 -2.59 -9.82
CA GLU A 277 9.49 -2.40 -8.59
C GLU A 277 8.09 -1.90 -8.95
N VAL A 278 7.05 -2.43 -8.31
CA VAL A 278 5.64 -2.13 -8.61
C VAL A 278 4.89 -1.84 -7.32
N TYR A 279 4.10 -0.77 -7.32
CA TYR A 279 3.13 -0.47 -6.28
C TYR A 279 1.74 -0.33 -6.89
N VAL A 280 0.76 -1.00 -6.30
CA VAL A 280 -0.66 -0.91 -6.68
C VAL A 280 -1.44 -0.33 -5.52
N GLY A 281 -2.37 0.57 -5.80
CA GLY A 281 -3.27 1.11 -4.79
C GLY A 281 -4.60 1.57 -5.39
N GLY A 282 -5.69 1.36 -4.66
CA GLY A 282 -6.99 1.89 -5.07
C GLY A 282 -8.17 1.46 -4.20
N PRO A 283 -9.32 2.11 -4.39
CA PRO A 283 -10.57 1.74 -3.76
C PRO A 283 -11.17 0.48 -4.40
N ALA A 284 -12.16 -0.10 -3.71
CA ALA A 284 -12.95 -1.22 -4.22
C ALA A 284 -12.10 -2.40 -4.72
N LEU A 285 -11.00 -2.70 -4.04
CA LEU A 285 -10.14 -3.85 -4.33
C LEU A 285 -10.48 -5.01 -3.40
N SER A 286 -10.71 -6.19 -3.98
CA SER A 286 -10.58 -7.46 -3.26
C SER A 286 -9.10 -7.87 -3.16
N VAL A 287 -8.79 -8.84 -2.31
CA VAL A 287 -7.44 -9.46 -2.26
C VAL A 287 -7.07 -10.05 -3.63
N CYS A 288 -8.00 -10.74 -4.29
CA CYS A 288 -7.76 -11.31 -5.61
C CYS A 288 -7.60 -10.24 -6.71
N SER A 289 -8.39 -9.16 -6.68
CA SER A 289 -8.28 -8.07 -7.65
C SER A 289 -6.89 -7.42 -7.54
N LEU A 290 -6.44 -7.10 -6.31
CA LEU A 290 -5.10 -6.59 -6.07
C LEU A 290 -4.01 -7.56 -6.58
N GLY A 291 -4.14 -8.85 -6.25
CA GLY A 291 -3.17 -9.86 -6.66
C GLY A 291 -3.10 -10.06 -8.17
N ARG A 292 -4.18 -9.84 -8.92
CA ARG A 292 -4.17 -9.94 -10.39
C ARG A 292 -3.58 -8.71 -11.09
N ILE A 293 -3.55 -7.56 -10.41
CA ILE A 293 -2.90 -6.34 -10.93
C ILE A 293 -1.37 -6.44 -10.77
N LEU A 294 -0.93 -7.00 -9.63
CA LEU A 294 0.47 -7.28 -9.31
C LEU A 294 1.02 -8.42 -10.18
#